data_AF-A0A0C9SFD6-F1
#
_entry.id   AF-A0A0C9SFD6-F1
#
_cell.length_a   1.000
_cell.length_b   1.000
_cell.length_c   1.000
_cell.angle_alpha   90.00
_cell.angle_beta   90.00
_cell.angle_gamma   90.00
#
_symmetry.space_group_name_H-M   'P 1'
#
loop_
_entity.id
_entity.type
_entity.pdbx_description
1 polymer ?
#
loop_
_entity_poly.entity_id
_entity_poly.type
_entity_poly.pdbx_seq_one_letter_code
_entity_poly.pdbx_strand_id
1 'polypeptide(L)'
;MALFPKLICSLFIAGTLGNINSPKVDIYVRVDYDSKLEAMLKNGMTPQGYVKKLIKDVNKNFEDETFRTQNNVKFRATFHLRAGVPHEKNLIYNILKDESLNKITLQSAQRAFDLWGELWMKRQASALVMLLMPVVFAKEHNDILNKATVKGGACSPSYVTAVAADQTDTSIVNQTALNLLKLIQESDCLIILN
;
A
#
# COMPACT_ATOMS: atom_id res chain seq x y z
N MET A 1 59.82 -9.98 29.47
CA MET A 1 58.99 -9.88 28.24
C MET A 1 57.55 -10.14 28.64
N ALA A 2 56.77 -9.08 28.76
CA ALA A 2 55.38 -9.16 29.22
C ALA A 2 54.48 -9.68 28.10
N LEU A 3 53.78 -10.78 28.38
CA LEU A 3 52.73 -11.35 27.55
C LEU A 3 51.46 -10.48 27.64
N PHE A 4 50.95 -10.11 26.46
CA PHE A 4 49.56 -9.79 26.10
C PHE A 4 48.73 -8.80 26.96
N PRO A 5 48.46 -7.63 26.36
CA PRO A 5 47.10 -7.11 26.32
C PRO A 5 46.75 -6.71 24.88
N LYS A 6 46.48 -7.69 24.01
CA LYS A 6 45.97 -7.44 22.64
C LYS A 6 44.70 -8.21 22.30
N LEU A 7 44.06 -8.84 23.29
CA LEU A 7 42.93 -9.76 23.09
C LEU A 7 41.58 -9.21 23.58
N ILE A 8 41.46 -7.89 23.78
CA ILE A 8 40.19 -7.25 24.17
C ILE A 8 39.63 -6.32 23.08
N CYS A 9 40.43 -5.90 22.09
CA CYS A 9 39.92 -5.08 20.98
C CYS A 9 39.19 -5.87 19.88
N SER A 10 39.21 -7.20 19.92
CA SER A 10 38.60 -8.05 18.87
C SER A 10 37.12 -8.38 19.12
N LEU A 11 36.52 -7.91 20.22
CA LEU A 11 35.16 -8.30 20.65
C LEU A 11 34.13 -7.16 20.62
N PHE A 12 34.46 -6.02 20.02
CA PHE A 12 33.57 -4.87 19.90
C PHE A 12 33.47 -4.33 18.47
N ILE A 13 33.29 -5.20 17.46
CA ILE A 13 32.66 -4.82 16.19
C ILE A 13 31.75 -5.96 15.72
N ALA A 14 30.81 -6.38 16.58
CA ALA A 14 29.68 -7.23 16.18
C ALA A 14 28.33 -6.47 16.20
N GLY A 15 28.39 -5.15 16.33
CA GLY A 15 27.23 -4.28 16.19
C GLY A 15 27.71 -2.90 15.78
N THR A 16 27.56 -2.58 14.48
CA THR A 16 27.49 -1.22 13.88
C THR A 16 27.87 -1.25 12.38
N LEU A 17 27.19 -2.07 11.59
CA LEU A 17 26.97 -1.82 10.16
C LEU A 17 25.61 -2.47 9.84
N GLY A 18 24.50 -1.97 10.38
CA GLY A 18 24.08 -0.61 10.10
C GLY A 18 23.63 -0.58 8.64
N ASN A 19 22.37 -0.93 8.42
CA ASN A 19 21.61 -0.96 7.19
C ASN A 19 21.61 0.42 6.47
N ILE A 20 22.76 0.83 5.91
CA ILE A 20 22.99 2.19 5.40
C ILE A 20 22.88 2.28 3.87
N ASN A 21 22.92 1.16 3.13
CA ASN A 21 22.90 1.18 1.65
C ASN A 21 21.72 0.44 1.01
N SER A 22 20.59 0.32 1.72
CA SER A 22 19.38 -0.16 1.09
C SER A 22 18.86 0.92 0.12
N PRO A 23 18.66 0.62 -1.18
CA PRO A 23 18.20 1.60 -2.13
C PRO A 23 16.88 2.21 -1.64
N LYS A 24 16.76 3.54 -1.75
CA LYS A 24 15.51 4.24 -1.42
C LYS A 24 14.65 4.31 -2.67
N VAL A 25 13.40 3.89 -2.54
CA VAL A 25 12.42 3.87 -3.63
C VAL A 25 11.27 4.79 -3.25
N ASP A 26 11.07 5.85 -4.03
CA ASP A 26 9.94 6.75 -3.87
C ASP A 26 8.78 6.30 -4.78
N ILE A 27 7.59 6.11 -4.19
CA ILE A 27 6.40 5.62 -4.88
C ILE A 27 5.30 6.66 -4.76
N TYR A 28 4.83 7.17 -5.89
CA TYR A 28 3.75 8.17 -5.91
C TYR A 28 2.38 7.50 -5.93
N VAL A 29 1.65 7.61 -4.82
CA VAL A 29 0.35 6.98 -4.60
C VAL A 29 -0.77 7.98 -4.88
N ARG A 30 -1.74 7.55 -5.67
CA ARG A 30 -3.06 8.20 -5.77
C ARG A 30 -4.04 7.42 -4.91
N VAL A 31 -4.91 8.13 -4.19
CA VAL A 31 -5.94 7.51 -3.36
C VAL A 31 -7.31 8.00 -3.81
N ASP A 32 -8.12 7.08 -4.29
CA ASP A 32 -9.49 7.34 -4.75
C ASP A 32 -10.44 6.88 -3.65
N TYR A 33 -11.37 7.72 -3.24
CA TYR A 33 -12.28 7.40 -2.14
C TYR A 33 -13.72 7.73 -2.49
N ASP A 34 -14.65 6.93 -1.95
CA ASP A 34 -16.07 7.20 -2.11
C ASP A 34 -16.51 8.40 -1.25
N SER A 35 -17.67 8.97 -1.60
CA SER A 35 -18.26 10.09 -0.86
C SER A 35 -18.71 9.74 0.57
N LYS A 36 -18.70 8.46 0.97
CA LYS A 36 -19.07 8.05 2.34
C LYS A 36 -17.89 8.15 3.29
N LEU A 37 -16.65 8.30 2.78
CA LEU A 37 -15.48 8.48 3.62
C LEU A 37 -15.72 9.62 4.62
N GLU A 38 -16.24 10.77 4.16
CA GLU A 38 -16.56 11.91 5.01
C GLU A 38 -17.48 11.55 6.18
N ALA A 39 -18.51 10.73 5.94
CA ALA A 39 -19.44 10.28 6.98
C ALA A 39 -18.80 9.36 8.03
N MET A 40 -17.65 8.75 7.72
CA MET A 40 -16.90 7.90 8.64
C MET A 40 -15.85 8.67 9.45
N LEU A 41 -15.49 9.88 9.05
CA LEU A 41 -14.45 10.66 9.71
C LEU A 41 -14.97 11.28 11.00
N LYS A 42 -14.22 11.06 12.08
CA LYS A 42 -14.47 11.68 13.38
C LYS A 42 -13.71 13.00 13.48
N ASN A 43 -14.16 13.88 14.38
CA ASN A 43 -13.39 15.04 14.85
C ASN A 43 -13.05 16.09 13.77
N GLY A 44 -13.94 16.31 12.79
CA GLY A 44 -13.76 17.38 11.79
C GLY A 44 -12.61 17.15 10.80
N MET A 45 -12.09 15.92 10.70
CA MET A 45 -11.09 15.57 9.71
C MET A 45 -11.70 15.58 8.30
N THR A 46 -11.05 16.25 7.37
CA THR A 46 -11.47 16.22 5.96
C THR A 46 -10.99 14.92 5.28
N PRO A 47 -11.69 14.41 4.25
CA PRO A 47 -11.23 13.26 3.46
C PRO A 47 -9.78 13.39 2.97
N GLN A 48 -9.41 14.58 2.51
CA GLN A 48 -8.03 14.85 2.09
C GLN A 48 -7.03 14.79 3.25
N GLY A 49 -7.41 15.27 4.44
CA GLY A 49 -6.62 15.15 5.66
C GLY A 49 -6.46 13.69 6.09
N TYR A 50 -7.53 12.90 5.98
CA TYR A 50 -7.51 11.47 6.27
C TYR A 50 -6.56 10.70 5.35
N VAL A 51 -6.67 10.90 4.03
CA VAL A 51 -5.79 10.25 3.05
C VAL A 51 -4.32 10.61 3.28
N LYS A 52 -4.02 11.87 3.61
CA LYS A 52 -2.65 12.27 4.00
C LYS A 52 -2.17 11.54 5.26
N LYS A 53 -3.03 11.41 6.27
CA LYS A 53 -2.74 10.66 7.49
C LYS A 53 -2.51 9.18 7.20
N LEU A 54 -3.36 8.56 6.37
CA LEU A 54 -3.24 7.17 5.94
C LEU A 54 -1.86 6.89 5.33
N ILE A 55 -1.44 7.69 4.34
CA ILE A 55 -0.12 7.51 3.71
C ILE A 55 1.03 7.73 4.70
N LYS A 56 0.90 8.71 5.61
CA LYS A 56 1.89 8.92 6.68
C LYS A 56 1.98 7.70 7.60
N ASP A 57 0.86 7.13 8.01
CA ASP A 57 0.82 5.97 8.91
C ASP A 57 1.29 4.69 8.20
N VAL A 58 1.01 4.53 6.89
CA VAL A 58 1.59 3.47 6.05
C VAL A 58 3.11 3.60 5.97
N ASN A 59 3.65 4.81 5.76
CA ASN A 59 5.10 5.01 5.73
C ASN A 59 5.78 4.57 7.03
N LYS A 60 5.16 4.75 8.19
CA LYS A 60 5.71 4.26 9.46
C LYS A 60 5.91 2.74 9.45
N ASN A 61 4.98 1.99 8.85
CA ASN A 61 5.12 0.54 8.70
C ASN A 61 6.34 0.20 7.83
N PHE A 62 6.57 0.92 6.73
CA PHE A 62 7.71 0.65 5.84
C PHE A 62 9.04 1.21 6.38
N GLU A 63 9.01 2.15 7.33
CA GLU A 63 10.17 2.62 8.08
C GLU A 63 10.59 1.61 9.16
N ASP A 64 9.65 0.88 9.76
CA ASP A 64 9.88 -0.16 10.77
C ASP A 64 10.68 -1.35 10.18
N GLU A 65 11.84 -1.61 10.77
CA GLU A 65 12.72 -2.71 10.39
C GLU A 65 12.09 -4.08 10.65
N THR A 66 11.27 -4.21 11.70
CA THR A 66 10.55 -5.44 12.04
C THR A 66 9.57 -5.79 10.94
N PHE A 67 8.75 -4.82 10.52
CA PHE A 67 7.80 -4.99 9.43
C PHE A 67 8.51 -5.35 8.13
N ARG A 68 9.58 -4.66 7.75
CA ARG A 68 10.35 -4.98 6.54
C ARG A 68 10.95 -6.38 6.57
N THR A 69 11.54 -6.77 7.70
CA THR A 69 12.18 -8.09 7.87
C THR A 69 11.15 -9.22 7.81
N GLN A 70 10.03 -9.08 8.51
CA GLN A 70 8.93 -10.07 8.48
C GLN A 70 8.35 -10.25 7.08
N ASN A 71 8.39 -9.21 6.26
CA ASN A 71 7.86 -9.19 4.91
C ASN A 71 8.93 -9.30 3.82
N ASN A 72 10.17 -9.69 4.15
CA ASN A 72 11.25 -9.87 3.16
C ASN A 72 11.47 -8.66 2.21
N VAL A 73 11.29 -7.43 2.70
CA VAL A 73 11.55 -6.21 1.92
C VAL A 73 12.97 -5.73 2.20
N LYS A 74 13.86 -5.80 1.21
CA LYS A 74 15.29 -5.46 1.40
C LYS A 74 15.60 -3.99 1.17
N PHE A 75 14.65 -3.21 0.67
CA PHE A 75 14.82 -1.79 0.40
C PHE A 75 13.89 -0.90 1.21
N ARG A 76 14.13 0.42 1.17
CA ARG A 76 13.28 1.40 1.86
C ARG A 76 12.32 2.02 0.86
N ALA A 77 11.06 1.63 0.92
CA ALA A 77 10.00 2.28 0.16
C ALA A 77 9.46 3.49 0.93
N THR A 78 9.26 4.61 0.23
CA THR A 78 8.58 5.80 0.76
C THR A 78 7.43 6.17 -0.17
N PHE A 79 6.23 6.22 0.37
CA PHE A 79 5.02 6.55 -0.37
C PHE A 79 4.71 8.04 -0.27
N HIS A 80 4.50 8.66 -1.42
CA HIS A 80 4.16 10.07 -1.55
C HIS A 80 2.74 10.19 -2.07
N LEU A 81 1.87 10.90 -1.35
CA LEU A 81 0.52 11.16 -1.84
C LEU A 81 0.58 12.13 -3.03
N ARG A 82 0.29 11.64 -4.24
CA ARG A 82 0.17 12.45 -5.45
C ARG A 82 -1.16 13.18 -5.49
N ALA A 83 -2.25 12.48 -5.22
CA ALA A 83 -3.61 13.03 -5.23
C ALA A 83 -4.54 12.20 -4.36
N GLY A 84 -5.48 12.88 -3.70
CA GLY A 84 -6.66 12.27 -3.08
C GLY A 84 -7.88 12.71 -3.88
N VAL A 85 -8.59 11.77 -4.50
CA VAL A 85 -9.67 12.09 -5.44
C VAL A 85 -11.00 11.56 -4.92
N PRO A 86 -11.98 12.43 -4.64
CA PRO A 86 -13.33 12.00 -4.34
C PRO A 86 -13.98 11.45 -5.62
N HIS A 87 -14.68 10.33 -5.49
CA HIS A 87 -15.60 9.85 -6.51
C HIS A 87 -17.03 9.90 -6.00
N GLU A 88 -17.95 10.13 -6.93
CA GLU A 88 -19.36 9.88 -6.64
C GLU A 88 -19.54 8.41 -6.23
N LYS A 89 -20.33 8.18 -5.18
CA LYS A 89 -20.57 6.88 -4.55
C LYS A 89 -20.77 5.74 -5.56
N ASN A 90 -21.50 6.00 -6.64
CA ASN A 90 -21.84 4.96 -7.60
C ASN A 90 -20.66 4.61 -8.51
N LEU A 91 -19.71 5.52 -8.73
CA LEU A 91 -18.65 5.30 -9.72
C LEU A 91 -17.73 4.15 -9.31
N ILE A 92 -17.10 4.21 -8.12
CA ILE A 92 -16.13 3.19 -7.70
C ILE A 92 -16.81 1.82 -7.54
N TYR A 93 -18.01 1.76 -6.96
CA TYR A 93 -18.71 0.49 -6.80
C TYR A 93 -19.22 -0.08 -8.12
N ASN A 94 -19.71 0.75 -9.05
CA ASN A 94 -20.15 0.26 -10.36
C ASN A 94 -18.97 -0.25 -11.18
N ILE A 95 -17.81 0.40 -11.06
CA ILE A 95 -16.56 -0.07 -11.70
C ILE A 95 -16.16 -1.46 -11.20
N LEU A 96 -16.28 -1.71 -9.88
CA LEU A 96 -15.85 -2.97 -9.28
C LEU A 96 -16.89 -4.09 -9.37
N LYS A 97 -18.16 -3.75 -9.59
CA LYS A 97 -19.26 -4.72 -9.66
C LYS A 97 -19.27 -5.41 -11.01
N ASP A 98 -19.54 -6.70 -10.97
CA ASP A 98 -19.98 -7.42 -12.16
C ASP A 98 -21.38 -6.92 -12.57
N GLU A 99 -21.53 -6.46 -13.82
CA GLU A 99 -22.80 -5.92 -14.33
C GLU A 99 -23.93 -6.96 -14.32
N SER A 100 -23.60 -8.23 -14.58
CA SER A 100 -24.58 -9.31 -14.67
C SER A 100 -25.00 -9.84 -13.30
N LEU A 101 -24.07 -9.87 -12.34
CA LEU A 101 -24.31 -10.40 -10.99
C LEU A 101 -24.64 -9.32 -9.95
N ASN A 102 -24.50 -8.04 -10.31
CA ASN A 102 -24.68 -6.85 -9.44
C ASN A 102 -23.93 -6.94 -8.09
N LYS A 103 -22.78 -7.61 -8.08
CA LYS A 103 -21.93 -7.76 -6.88
C LYS A 103 -20.46 -7.68 -7.27
N ILE A 104 -19.62 -7.30 -6.31
CA ILE A 104 -18.17 -7.34 -6.49
C ILE A 104 -17.75 -8.82 -6.48
N THR A 105 -17.06 -9.25 -7.52
CA THR A 105 -16.45 -10.58 -7.61
C THR A 105 -14.94 -10.43 -7.76
N LEU A 106 -14.20 -11.52 -7.54
CA LEU A 106 -12.76 -11.53 -7.78
C LEU A 106 -12.44 -11.12 -9.23
N GLN A 107 -13.16 -11.70 -10.19
CA GLN A 107 -12.92 -11.44 -11.61
C GLN A 107 -13.28 -10.00 -12.02
N SER A 108 -14.39 -9.45 -11.50
CA SER A 108 -14.77 -8.07 -11.80
C SER A 108 -13.80 -7.06 -11.18
N ALA A 109 -13.33 -7.31 -9.96
CA ALA A 109 -12.32 -6.48 -9.30
C ALA A 109 -10.96 -6.52 -10.03
N GLN A 110 -10.49 -7.69 -10.47
CA GLN A 110 -9.25 -7.83 -11.24
C GLN A 110 -9.34 -7.05 -12.57
N ARG A 111 -10.42 -7.25 -13.32
CA ARG A 111 -10.66 -6.53 -14.59
C ARG A 111 -10.69 -5.01 -14.38
N ALA A 112 -11.32 -4.55 -13.31
CA ALA A 112 -11.36 -3.14 -12.96
C ALA A 112 -9.98 -2.60 -12.62
N PHE A 113 -9.18 -3.34 -11.84
CA PHE A 113 -7.82 -2.94 -11.48
C PHE A 113 -6.89 -2.85 -12.69
N ASP A 114 -6.97 -3.81 -13.62
CA ASP A 114 -6.21 -3.78 -14.87
C ASP A 114 -6.55 -2.54 -15.70
N LEU A 115 -7.85 -2.31 -15.94
CA LEU A 115 -8.32 -1.16 -16.73
C LEU A 115 -7.91 0.18 -16.10
N TRP A 116 -8.08 0.31 -14.78
CA TRP A 116 -7.72 1.55 -14.08
C TRP A 116 -6.21 1.75 -14.01
N GLY A 117 -5.43 0.68 -13.84
CA GLY A 117 -3.98 0.76 -13.83
C GLY A 117 -3.46 1.42 -15.11
N GLU A 118 -3.89 0.90 -16.26
CA GLU A 118 -3.44 1.39 -17.57
C GLU A 118 -3.76 2.88 -17.77
N LEU A 119 -4.94 3.32 -17.32
CA LEU A 119 -5.37 4.70 -17.41
C LEU A 119 -4.51 5.64 -16.55
N TRP A 120 -4.08 5.20 -15.37
CA TRP A 120 -3.37 6.05 -14.41
C TRP A 120 -1.85 6.02 -14.56
N MET A 121 -1.28 4.96 -15.14
CA MET A 121 0.11 4.97 -15.55
C MET A 121 0.40 6.04 -16.60
N LYS A 122 -0.54 6.26 -17.55
CA LYS A 122 -0.49 7.39 -18.49
C LYS A 122 -0.51 8.77 -17.80
N ARG A 123 -0.94 8.83 -16.54
CA ARG A 123 -1.02 10.04 -15.71
C ARG A 123 0.02 10.06 -14.58
N GLN A 124 1.07 9.24 -14.71
CA GLN A 124 2.27 9.19 -13.85
C GLN A 124 2.01 8.82 -12.37
N ALA A 125 0.91 8.16 -12.02
CA ALA A 125 0.79 7.57 -10.69
C ALA A 125 1.50 6.20 -10.65
N SER A 126 2.34 5.98 -9.64
CA SER A 126 3.08 4.71 -9.44
C SER A 126 2.27 3.67 -8.65
N ALA A 127 1.17 4.07 -8.03
CA ALA A 127 0.26 3.22 -7.26
C ALA A 127 -1.11 3.91 -7.17
N LEU A 128 -2.20 3.13 -7.23
CA LEU A 128 -3.56 3.58 -6.97
C LEU A 128 -4.16 2.76 -5.83
N VAL A 129 -4.68 3.43 -4.80
CA VAL A 129 -5.43 2.81 -3.71
C VAL A 129 -6.87 3.29 -3.79
N MET A 130 -7.82 2.38 -4.02
CA MET A 130 -9.25 2.68 -3.93
C MET A 130 -9.76 2.38 -2.51
N LEU A 131 -10.20 3.41 -1.79
CA LEU A 131 -10.84 3.28 -0.49
C LEU A 131 -12.35 3.15 -0.65
N LEU A 132 -12.88 1.95 -0.38
CA LEU A 132 -14.31 1.66 -0.39
C LEU A 132 -14.85 1.69 1.03
N MET A 133 -16.05 2.24 1.25
CA MET A 133 -16.66 2.27 2.60
C MET A 133 -17.91 1.36 2.69
N PRO A 134 -17.78 0.02 2.55
CA PRO A 134 -18.92 -0.90 2.66
C PRO A 134 -19.16 -1.31 4.12
N VAL A 135 -20.17 -0.74 4.77
CA VAL A 135 -20.47 -1.04 6.19
C VAL A 135 -20.89 -2.49 6.44
N VAL A 136 -21.60 -3.13 5.49
CA VAL A 136 -22.23 -4.46 5.69
C VAL A 136 -21.37 -5.63 5.23
N PHE A 137 -20.49 -5.41 4.24
CA PHE A 137 -19.73 -6.48 3.57
C PHE A 137 -18.22 -6.19 3.52
N ALA A 138 -17.69 -5.36 4.43
CA ALA A 138 -16.28 -4.97 4.44
C ALA A 138 -15.32 -6.16 4.43
N LYS A 139 -15.57 -7.18 5.27
CA LYS A 139 -14.72 -8.35 5.36
C LYS A 139 -14.69 -9.16 4.06
N GLU A 140 -15.87 -9.48 3.52
CA GLU A 140 -15.98 -10.22 2.25
C GLU A 140 -15.35 -9.45 1.09
N HIS A 141 -15.62 -8.15 0.99
CA HIS A 141 -15.01 -7.31 -0.03
C HIS A 141 -13.49 -7.24 0.16
N ASN A 142 -12.96 -7.09 1.38
CA ASN A 142 -11.52 -7.12 1.61
C ASN A 142 -10.89 -8.43 1.16
N ASP A 143 -11.51 -9.58 1.46
CA ASP A 143 -11.01 -10.86 1.00
C ASP A 143 -10.97 -10.95 -0.54
N ILE A 144 -11.98 -10.40 -1.21
CA ILE A 144 -12.02 -10.30 -2.67
C ILE A 144 -10.94 -9.36 -3.19
N LEU A 145 -10.83 -8.13 -2.67
CA LEU A 145 -9.93 -7.08 -3.16
C LEU A 145 -8.46 -7.42 -2.87
N ASN A 146 -8.19 -8.08 -1.73
CA ASN A 146 -6.86 -8.58 -1.37
C ASN A 146 -6.38 -9.67 -2.33
N LYS A 147 -7.30 -10.50 -2.86
CA LYS A 147 -7.02 -11.49 -3.91
C LYS A 147 -7.01 -10.87 -5.30
N ALA A 148 -7.79 -9.82 -5.51
CA ALA A 148 -7.93 -9.14 -6.78
C ALA A 148 -6.77 -8.18 -7.06
N THR A 149 -6.06 -7.72 -6.03
CA THR A 149 -4.87 -6.88 -6.18
C THR A 149 -3.90 -7.59 -7.13
N VAL A 150 -3.80 -7.06 -8.35
CA VAL A 150 -3.13 -7.72 -9.46
C VAL A 150 -1.61 -7.50 -9.36
N LYS A 151 -0.87 -8.46 -9.90
CA LYS A 151 0.56 -8.39 -10.19
C LYS A 151 0.88 -7.18 -11.05
N GLY A 152 1.78 -6.34 -10.57
CA GLY A 152 2.28 -5.20 -11.31
C GLY A 152 2.94 -4.27 -10.31
N GLY A 153 4.27 -4.13 -10.41
CA GLY A 153 5.07 -3.43 -9.41
C GLY A 153 5.96 -2.30 -9.97
N ALA A 154 5.92 -1.11 -9.34
CA ALA A 154 6.30 0.27 -9.75
C ALA A 154 6.50 0.73 -11.23
N CYS A 155 6.68 -0.12 -12.24
CA CYS A 155 7.07 0.19 -13.62
C CYS A 155 6.23 -0.46 -14.74
N SER A 156 5.11 -1.10 -14.43
CA SER A 156 4.17 -1.81 -15.31
C SER A 156 2.76 -1.20 -15.27
N PRO A 157 1.92 -1.29 -16.31
CA PRO A 157 0.61 -0.64 -16.35
C PRO A 157 -0.37 -0.95 -15.20
N SER A 158 -0.19 -2.00 -14.38
CA SER A 158 -1.22 -2.52 -13.47
C SER A 158 -0.99 -2.22 -11.97
N TYR A 159 -1.11 -0.94 -11.57
CA TYR A 159 -0.78 -0.44 -10.22
C TYR A 159 -1.93 -0.27 -9.22
N VAL A 160 -3.02 -1.00 -9.39
CA VAL A 160 -4.25 -0.71 -8.64
C VAL A 160 -4.48 -1.74 -7.55
N THR A 161 -4.69 -1.23 -6.34
CA THR A 161 -5.28 -1.98 -5.24
C THR A 161 -6.51 -1.27 -4.70
N ALA A 162 -7.34 -1.98 -3.96
CA ALA A 162 -8.41 -1.39 -3.18
C ALA A 162 -8.40 -1.95 -1.77
N VAL A 163 -8.93 -1.14 -0.85
CA VAL A 163 -9.16 -1.50 0.54
C VAL A 163 -10.61 -1.17 0.84
N ALA A 164 -11.36 -2.15 1.31
CA ALA A 164 -12.66 -1.91 1.91
C ALA A 164 -12.47 -1.56 3.38
N ALA A 165 -12.86 -0.36 3.76
CA ALA A 165 -12.82 0.08 5.15
C ALA A 165 -13.75 -0.79 5.99
N ASP A 166 -13.14 -1.58 6.89
CA ASP A 166 -13.81 -2.06 8.08
C ASP A 166 -13.64 -1.00 9.20
N GLN A 167 -14.40 -1.13 10.27
CA GLN A 167 -14.82 -0.02 11.15
C GLN A 167 -13.69 0.69 11.95
N THR A 168 -12.40 0.36 11.73
CA THR A 168 -11.27 0.93 12.48
C THR A 168 -10.13 1.45 11.58
N ASP A 169 -9.61 2.63 11.93
CA ASP A 169 -8.53 3.30 11.21
C ASP A 169 -7.24 2.46 11.10
N THR A 170 -6.88 1.76 12.18
CA THR A 170 -5.71 0.86 12.23
C THR A 170 -5.80 -0.28 11.22
N SER A 171 -6.99 -0.86 11.04
CA SER A 171 -7.19 -1.95 10.09
C SER A 171 -7.01 -1.47 8.65
N ILE A 172 -7.55 -0.28 8.32
CA ILE A 172 -7.39 0.34 7.00
C ILE A 172 -5.91 0.60 6.70
N VAL A 173 -5.16 1.13 7.67
CA VAL A 173 -3.70 1.36 7.53
C VAL A 173 -2.96 0.05 7.24
N ASN A 174 -3.23 -0.99 8.03
CA ASN A 174 -2.55 -2.28 7.87
C ASN A 174 -2.90 -2.97 6.55
N GLN A 175 -4.18 -2.96 6.16
CA GLN A 175 -4.62 -3.52 4.87
C GLN A 175 -4.00 -2.77 3.70
N THR A 176 -3.97 -1.43 3.76
CA THR A 176 -3.32 -0.59 2.75
C THR A 176 -1.83 -0.92 2.65
N ALA A 177 -1.13 -1.03 3.79
CA ALA A 177 0.29 -1.36 3.81
C ALA A 177 0.58 -2.75 3.22
N LEU A 178 -0.21 -3.77 3.58
CA LEU A 178 -0.06 -5.12 3.04
C LEU A 178 -0.37 -5.21 1.54
N ASN A 179 -1.36 -4.46 1.06
CA ASN A 179 -1.68 -4.45 -0.36
C ASN A 179 -0.64 -3.68 -1.19
N LEU A 180 -0.14 -2.55 -0.69
CA LEU A 180 0.99 -1.86 -1.32
C LEU A 180 2.26 -2.71 -1.29
N LEU A 181 2.49 -3.49 -0.22
CA LEU A 181 3.58 -4.44 -0.13
C LEU A 181 3.51 -5.49 -1.24
N LYS A 182 2.32 -6.07 -1.50
CA LYS A 182 2.14 -7.03 -2.61
C LYS A 182 2.51 -6.42 -3.96
N LEU A 183 2.08 -5.18 -4.23
CA LEU A 183 2.46 -4.46 -5.45
C LEU A 183 3.98 -4.30 -5.56
N ILE A 184 4.66 -4.03 -4.45
CA ILE A 184 6.11 -3.84 -4.41
C ILE A 184 6.88 -5.15 -4.61
N GLN A 185 6.49 -6.22 -3.90
CA GLN A 185 7.18 -7.51 -3.94
C GLN A 185 7.06 -8.19 -5.30
N GLU A 186 5.95 -7.97 -6.00
CA GLU A 186 5.67 -8.58 -7.30
C GLU A 186 6.00 -7.61 -8.46
N SER A 187 6.96 -6.71 -8.23
CA SER A 187 7.46 -5.69 -9.14
C SER A 187 8.67 -6.11 -9.94
N ASP A 188 8.56 -6.32 -11.25
CA ASP A 188 9.73 -6.71 -12.05
C ASP A 188 10.91 -5.71 -11.95
N CYS A 189 10.63 -4.41 -11.81
CA CYS A 189 11.68 -3.40 -11.68
C CYS A 189 12.19 -3.17 -10.24
N LEU A 190 11.44 -3.57 -9.21
CA LEU A 190 11.88 -3.48 -7.81
C LEU A 190 12.33 -4.82 -7.24
N ILE A 191 12.02 -5.94 -7.89
CA ILE A 191 12.55 -7.28 -7.59
C ILE A 191 14.07 -7.27 -7.78
N ILE A 192 14.60 -6.52 -8.73
CA ILE A 192 16.05 -6.34 -8.93
C ILE A 192 16.71 -5.68 -7.70
N LEU A 193 15.94 -4.92 -6.91
CA LEU A 193 16.40 -4.27 -5.67
C LEU A 193 16.13 -5.11 -4.41
N ASN A 194 15.41 -6.23 -4.53
CA ASN A 194 15.16 -7.21 -3.47
C ASN A 194 16.11 -8.41 -3.57
#